data_AF-A0A965FA89-F1
#
_entry.id   AF-A0A965FA89-F1
#
_cell.length_a   1.000
_cell.length_b   1.000
_cell.length_c   1.000
_cell.angle_alpha   90.00
_cell.angle_beta   90.00
_cell.angle_gamma   90.00
#
_symmetry.space_group_name_H-M   'P 1'
#
loop_
_entity.id
_entity.type
_entity.pdbx_description
1 polymer ?
#
loop_
_entity_poly.entity_id
_entity_poly.type
_entity_poly.pdbx_seq_one_letter_code
_entity_poly.pdbx_strand_id
1 'polypeptide(L)'
;MKRLRAHASLLIGLSLRDLLHERTLALCSLIGLAAVLAPLIVLFGLKHGIIEGLRAELIDNPRSRMIVNAANRNFDAGFMARLAERPDIAFAIPRTRSLNTEARFENPARPGAVLRAELLATAVGDPLLDG
;
A
#
# COMPACT_ATOMS: atom_id res chain seq x y z
N MET A 1 31.67 11.61 -38.35
CA MET A 1 30.45 11.08 -37.67
C MET A 1 29.41 10.45 -38.62
N LYS A 2 29.07 11.06 -39.78
CA LYS A 2 28.11 10.48 -40.75
C LYS A 2 28.53 9.11 -41.34
N ARG A 3 29.81 8.92 -41.68
CA ARG A 3 30.31 7.62 -42.18
C ARG A 3 30.19 6.50 -41.16
N LEU A 4 30.55 6.73 -39.89
CA LEU A 4 30.44 5.73 -38.81
C LEU A 4 28.99 5.22 -38.64
N ARG A 5 28.01 6.13 -38.71
CA ARG A 5 26.58 5.76 -38.64
C ARG A 5 26.13 4.94 -39.84
N ALA A 6 26.61 5.27 -41.04
CA ALA A 6 26.28 4.53 -42.26
C ALA A 6 26.89 3.10 -42.27
N HIS A 7 28.12 2.95 -41.77
CA HIS A 7 28.73 1.63 -41.60
C HIS A 7 28.01 0.82 -40.52
N ALA A 8 27.65 1.43 -39.39
CA ALA A 8 26.88 0.77 -38.34
C ALA A 8 25.51 0.30 -38.84
N SER A 9 24.79 1.12 -39.63
CA SER A 9 23.51 0.70 -40.21
C SER A 9 23.65 -0.45 -41.21
N LEU A 10 24.74 -0.46 -41.99
CA LEU A 10 25.05 -1.56 -42.92
C LEU A 10 25.37 -2.85 -42.17
N LEU A 11 26.18 -2.77 -41.11
CA LEU A 11 26.53 -3.91 -40.27
C LEU A 11 25.30 -4.47 -39.57
N ILE A 12 24.48 -3.63 -38.93
CA ILE A 12 23.23 -4.05 -38.28
C ILE A 12 22.29 -4.69 -39.30
N GLY A 13 22.12 -4.07 -40.48
CA GLY A 13 21.25 -4.60 -41.54
C GLY A 13 21.73 -5.94 -42.08
N LEU A 14 23.04 -6.14 -42.21
CA LEU A 14 23.64 -7.40 -42.66
C LEU A 14 23.49 -8.48 -41.58
N SER A 15 23.84 -8.18 -40.33
CA SER A 15 23.70 -9.11 -39.19
C SER A 15 22.25 -9.51 -38.92
N LEU A 16 21.30 -8.57 -39.06
CA LEU A 16 19.88 -8.92 -39.00
C LEU A 16 19.54 -9.88 -40.13
N ARG A 17 19.88 -9.57 -41.39
CA ARG A 17 19.60 -10.45 -42.52
C ARG A 17 20.18 -11.86 -42.35
N ASP A 18 21.35 -11.97 -41.72
CA ASP A 18 22.02 -13.23 -41.41
C ASP A 18 21.26 -14.05 -40.35
N LEU A 19 20.90 -13.44 -39.21
CA LEU A 19 19.99 -14.06 -38.22
C LEU A 19 18.65 -14.47 -38.82
N LEU A 20 18.16 -13.64 -39.74
CA LEU A 20 16.93 -13.82 -40.48
C LEU A 20 17.07 -14.87 -41.61
N HIS A 21 18.28 -15.31 -41.97
CA HIS A 21 18.47 -16.39 -42.92
C HIS A 21 18.45 -17.74 -42.18
N GLU A 22 19.16 -17.81 -41.05
CA GLU A 22 19.25 -18.99 -40.18
C GLU A 22 18.18 -19.01 -39.08
N ARG A 23 16.91 -19.00 -39.49
CA ARG A 23 15.76 -18.85 -38.58
C ARG A 23 15.73 -19.83 -37.43
N THR A 24 16.01 -21.10 -37.70
CA THR A 24 15.92 -22.17 -36.71
C THR A 24 16.92 -21.97 -35.57
N LEU A 25 18.16 -21.62 -35.91
CA LEU A 25 19.21 -21.34 -34.93
C LEU A 25 18.93 -20.04 -34.16
N ALA A 26 18.54 -18.98 -34.87
CA ALA A 26 18.18 -17.71 -34.23
C ALA A 26 16.99 -17.85 -33.26
N LEU A 27 15.95 -18.59 -33.64
CA LEU A 27 14.81 -18.88 -32.77
C LEU A 27 15.22 -19.72 -31.56
N CYS A 28 16.06 -20.74 -31.75
CA CYS A 28 16.59 -21.54 -30.65
C CYS A 28 17.33 -20.68 -29.61
N SER A 29 18.21 -19.79 -30.07
CA SER A 29 18.94 -18.87 -29.19
C SER A 29 18.02 -17.85 -28.50
N LEU A 30 17.04 -17.28 -29.21
CA LEU A 30 16.06 -16.35 -28.63
C LEU A 30 15.19 -17.04 -27.58
N ILE A 31 14.72 -18.25 -27.84
CA ILE A 31 13.93 -19.04 -26.89
C ILE A 31 14.79 -19.41 -25.68
N GLY A 32 16.05 -19.82 -25.88
CA GLY A 32 16.98 -20.10 -24.79
C GLY A 32 17.22 -18.89 -23.90
N LEU A 33 17.43 -17.71 -24.50
CA LEU A 33 17.57 -16.45 -23.78
C LEU A 33 16.28 -16.08 -23.03
N ALA A 34 15.14 -16.19 -23.69
CA ALA A 34 13.83 -15.91 -23.10
C ALA A 34 13.52 -16.87 -21.94
N ALA A 35 13.88 -18.15 -22.04
CA ALA A 35 13.69 -19.14 -20.99
C ALA A 35 14.45 -18.79 -19.70
N VAL A 36 15.57 -18.06 -19.81
CA VAL A 36 16.33 -17.58 -18.64
C VAL A 36 15.83 -16.21 -18.17
N LEU A 37 15.61 -15.27 -19.08
CA LEU A 37 15.25 -13.89 -18.72
C LEU A 37 13.80 -13.73 -18.30
N ALA A 38 12.86 -14.38 -18.97
CA ALA A 38 11.44 -14.27 -18.67
C ALA A 38 11.10 -14.61 -17.21
N PRO A 39 11.55 -15.74 -16.62
CA PRO A 39 11.24 -16.03 -15.23
C PRO A 39 11.88 -15.02 -14.27
N LEU A 40 13.09 -14.52 -14.56
CA LEU A 40 13.72 -13.48 -13.73
C LEU A 40 12.93 -12.17 -13.75
N ILE A 41 12.48 -11.73 -14.93
CA ILE A 41 11.66 -10.53 -15.10
C ILE A 41 10.31 -10.69 -14.38
N VAL A 42 9.67 -11.85 -14.53
CA VAL A 42 8.39 -12.15 -13.87
C VAL A 42 8.55 -12.14 -12.34
N LEU A 43 9.57 -12.82 -11.80
CA LEU A 43 9.84 -12.84 -10.36
C LEU A 43 10.15 -11.45 -9.82
N PHE A 44 10.93 -10.66 -10.55
CA PHE A 44 11.27 -9.31 -10.17
C PHE A 44 10.04 -8.39 -10.16
N GLY A 45 9.22 -8.45 -11.23
CA GLY A 45 7.99 -7.69 -11.34
C GLY A 45 7.00 -8.03 -10.25
N LEU A 46 6.81 -9.33 -9.97
CA LEU A 46 5.93 -9.80 -8.90
C LEU A 46 6.41 -9.33 -7.53
N LYS A 47 7.71 -9.47 -7.22
CA LYS A 47 8.29 -9.01 -5.96
C LYS A 47 8.05 -7.52 -5.74
N HIS A 48 8.34 -6.69 -6.74
CA HIS A 48 8.18 -5.24 -6.60
C HIS A 48 6.70 -4.85 -6.52
N GLY A 49 5.85 -5.46 -7.34
CA GLY A 49 4.41 -5.20 -7.30
C GLY A 49 3.78 -5.55 -5.96
N ILE A 50 4.13 -6.71 -5.38
CA ILE A 50 3.62 -7.12 -4.06
C ILE A 50 4.17 -6.20 -2.97
N ILE A 51 5.48 -5.91 -2.96
CA ILE A 51 6.07 -5.08 -1.91
C ILE A 51 5.50 -3.67 -1.94
N GLU A 52 5.37 -3.05 -3.12
CA GLU A 52 4.76 -1.72 -3.24
C GLU A 52 3.28 -1.74 -2.88
N GLY A 53 2.54 -2.80 -3.24
CA GLY A 53 1.15 -2.97 -2.82
C GLY A 53 0.99 -3.02 -1.30
N LEU A 54 1.77 -3.90 -0.64
CA LEU A 54 1.78 -4.00 0.83
C LEU A 54 2.22 -2.69 1.47
N ARG A 55 3.21 -2.00 0.89
CA ARG A 55 3.70 -0.72 1.39
C ARG A 55 2.64 0.37 1.26
N ALA A 56 1.96 0.47 0.13
CA ALA A 56 0.88 1.42 -0.07
C ALA A 56 -0.24 1.18 0.93
N GLU A 57 -0.64 -0.08 1.14
CA GLU A 57 -1.62 -0.42 2.18
C GLU A 57 -1.12 -0.03 3.57
N LEU A 58 0.14 -0.34 3.91
CA LEU A 58 0.67 -0.03 5.25
C LEU A 58 0.83 1.47 5.48
N ILE A 59 1.24 2.23 4.45
CA ILE A 59 1.49 3.65 4.56
C ILE A 59 0.17 4.40 4.50
N ASP A 60 -0.72 4.14 3.56
CA ASP A 60 -1.93 4.93 3.35
C ASP A 60 -3.08 4.56 4.27
N ASN A 61 -3.01 3.40 4.95
CA ASN A 61 -4.03 3.02 5.92
C ASN A 61 -4.02 3.97 7.14
N PRO A 62 -5.10 4.70 7.41
CA PRO A 62 -5.16 5.62 8.55
C PRO A 62 -4.98 4.91 9.90
N ARG A 63 -5.28 3.61 10.00
CA ARG A 63 -5.05 2.80 11.21
C ARG A 63 -3.57 2.64 11.55
N SER A 64 -2.69 2.57 10.55
CA SER A 64 -1.25 2.41 10.79
C SER A 64 -0.61 3.71 11.29
N ARG A 65 -1.19 4.85 10.92
CA ARG A 65 -0.79 6.19 11.36
C ARG A 65 -1.47 6.63 12.66
N MET A 66 -2.39 5.82 13.19
CA MET A 66 -3.13 6.14 14.39
C MET A 66 -2.22 6.06 15.63
N ILE A 67 -2.16 7.13 16.39
CA ILE A 67 -1.48 7.16 17.68
C ILE A 67 -2.55 7.02 18.77
N VAL A 68 -2.44 5.94 19.54
CA VAL A 68 -3.26 5.71 20.73
C VAL A 68 -2.40 5.83 21.99
N ASN A 69 -3.00 6.29 23.08
CA ASN A 69 -2.30 6.36 24.34
C ASN A 69 -2.16 4.95 24.95
N ALA A 70 -0.92 4.56 25.29
CA ALA A 70 -0.63 3.26 25.90
C ALA A 70 -1.13 3.14 27.36
N ALA A 71 -1.30 4.25 28.08
CA ALA A 71 -1.73 4.24 29.48
C ALA A 71 -2.68 5.39 29.79
N ASN A 72 -3.71 5.17 30.61
CA ASN A 72 -4.65 6.24 30.97
C ASN A 72 -3.90 7.45 31.58
N ARG A 73 -3.99 8.60 30.91
CA ARG A 73 -3.46 9.88 31.38
C ARG A 73 -4.55 10.94 31.28
N ASN A 74 -4.47 11.96 32.12
CA ASN A 74 -5.34 13.11 32.04
C ASN A 74 -4.75 14.11 31.05
N PHE A 75 -5.51 14.40 30.00
CA PHE A 75 -5.24 15.50 29.09
C PHE A 75 -6.34 16.54 29.28
N ASP A 76 -5.96 17.81 29.39
CA ASP A 76 -6.92 18.89 29.48
C ASP A 76 -7.47 19.26 28.09
N ALA A 77 -8.58 20.00 28.08
CA ALA A 77 -9.20 20.44 26.83
C ALA A 77 -8.26 21.34 26.02
N GLY A 78 -7.43 22.16 26.69
CA GLY A 78 -6.46 23.02 26.04
C GLY A 78 -5.35 22.25 25.31
N PHE A 79 -4.86 21.14 25.86
CA PHE A 79 -3.93 20.26 25.15
C PHE A 79 -4.57 19.66 23.90
N MET A 80 -5.81 19.15 24.01
CA MET A 80 -6.49 18.54 22.87
C MET A 80 -6.77 19.55 21.75
N ALA A 81 -7.13 20.79 22.10
CA ALA A 81 -7.31 21.87 21.13
C ALA A 81 -6.01 22.17 20.38
N ARG A 82 -4.88 22.37 21.10
CA ARG A 82 -3.57 22.59 20.46
C ARG A 82 -3.10 21.41 19.61
N LEU A 83 -3.47 20.18 20.00
CA LEU A 83 -3.14 18.99 19.23
C LEU A 83 -3.95 18.94 17.92
N ALA A 84 -5.22 19.32 17.94
CA ALA A 84 -6.05 19.37 16.75
C ALA A 84 -5.66 20.50 15.78
N GLU A 85 -5.03 21.57 16.25
CA GLU A 85 -4.54 22.68 15.41
C GLU A 85 -3.26 22.35 14.64
N ARG A 86 -2.61 21.21 14.94
CA ARG A 86 -1.36 20.84 14.28
C ARG A 86 -1.58 20.41 12.83
N PRO A 87 -0.82 20.95 11.87
CA PRO A 87 -1.03 20.65 10.44
C PRO A 87 -0.67 19.21 10.06
N ASP A 88 0.10 18.50 10.89
CA ASP A 88 0.47 17.10 10.68
C ASP A 88 -0.53 16.10 11.28
N ILE A 89 -1.58 16.57 11.96
CA ILE A 89 -2.60 15.74 12.59
C ILE A 89 -3.91 15.89 11.82
N ALA A 90 -4.31 14.82 11.14
CA ALA A 90 -5.54 14.82 10.35
C ALA A 90 -6.81 14.80 11.22
N PHE A 91 -6.77 14.09 12.36
CA PHE A 91 -7.91 13.93 13.25
C PHE A 91 -7.44 13.65 14.68
N ALA A 92 -8.10 14.28 15.66
CA ALA A 92 -7.83 14.08 17.07
C ALA A 92 -9.15 14.05 17.86
N ILE A 93 -9.31 13.04 18.71
CA ILE A 93 -10.49 12.93 19.58
C ILE A 93 -10.09 12.41 20.97
N PRO A 94 -10.58 13.05 22.06
CA PRO A 94 -10.36 12.53 23.40
C PRO A 94 -11.17 11.24 23.61
N ARG A 95 -10.49 10.19 24.08
CA ARG A 95 -11.13 8.93 24.46
C ARG A 95 -11.45 8.89 25.95
N THR A 96 -12.51 8.18 26.30
CA THR A 96 -12.78 7.76 27.68
C THR A 96 -11.74 6.75 28.15
N ARG A 97 -11.59 6.59 29.47
CA ARG A 97 -10.64 5.63 30.09
C ARG A 97 -10.86 4.22 29.53
N SER A 98 -9.78 3.47 29.29
CA SER A 98 -9.82 2.11 28.72
C SER A 98 -10.85 1.16 29.38
N LEU A 99 -11.04 1.23 30.70
CA LEU A 99 -12.01 0.41 31.45
C LEU A 99 -13.49 0.84 31.31
N ASN A 100 -13.77 2.03 30.74
CA ASN A 100 -15.12 2.55 30.54
C ASN A 100 -15.52 2.57 29.05
N THR A 101 -14.92 1.69 28.27
CA THR A 101 -15.15 1.60 26.83
C THR A 101 -16.25 0.60 26.48
N GLU A 102 -16.80 -0.15 27.44
CA GLU A 102 -17.88 -1.11 27.15
C GLU A 102 -19.27 -0.51 27.39
N ALA A 103 -20.17 -0.70 26.44
CA ALA A 103 -21.60 -0.44 26.58
C ALA A 103 -22.42 -1.72 26.50
N ARG A 104 -23.55 -1.70 27.21
CA ARG A 104 -24.57 -2.75 27.17
C ARG A 104 -25.79 -2.21 26.45
N PHE A 105 -26.13 -2.83 25.34
CA PHE A 105 -27.29 -2.52 24.54
C PHE A 105 -28.32 -3.63 24.75
N GLU A 106 -29.54 -3.24 25.07
CA GLU A 106 -30.67 -4.16 25.13
C GLU A 106 -31.70 -3.70 24.10
N ASN A 107 -32.23 -4.65 23.34
CA ASN A 107 -33.32 -4.35 22.42
C ASN A 107 -34.63 -4.31 23.21
N PRO A 108 -35.36 -3.17 23.26
CA PRO A 108 -36.63 -3.08 23.99
C PRO A 108 -37.68 -4.08 23.51
N ALA A 109 -37.61 -4.52 22.25
CA ALA A 109 -38.51 -5.52 21.67
C ALA A 109 -38.15 -6.97 22.02
N ARG A 110 -36.97 -7.23 22.62
CA ARG A 110 -36.51 -8.54 23.07
C ARG A 110 -35.84 -8.45 24.45
N PRO A 111 -36.63 -8.30 25.52
CA PRO A 111 -36.11 -8.19 26.89
C PRO A 111 -35.24 -9.40 27.26
N GLY A 112 -34.11 -9.15 27.91
CA GLY A 112 -33.15 -10.16 28.36
C GLY A 112 -32.01 -10.46 27.38
N ALA A 113 -32.05 -9.95 26.15
CA ALA A 113 -30.95 -10.08 25.20
C ALA A 113 -30.03 -8.85 25.26
N VAL A 114 -28.96 -8.94 26.07
CA VAL A 114 -27.97 -7.88 26.22
C VAL A 114 -26.78 -8.09 25.28
N LEU A 115 -26.57 -7.16 24.37
CA LEU A 115 -25.37 -7.05 23.54
C LEU A 115 -24.33 -6.20 24.27
N ARG A 116 -23.13 -6.74 24.44
CA ARG A 116 -21.96 -5.99 24.91
C ARG A 116 -21.13 -5.57 23.72
N ALA A 117 -20.78 -4.29 23.63
CA ALA A 117 -19.91 -3.80 22.57
C ALA A 117 -18.94 -2.73 23.10
N GLU A 118 -17.80 -2.59 22.43
CA GLU A 118 -16.84 -1.53 22.69
C GLU A 118 -17.29 -0.23 22.00
N LEU A 119 -17.27 0.87 22.74
CA LEU A 119 -17.54 2.23 22.30
C LEU A 119 -16.26 2.90 21.83
N LEU A 120 -16.13 3.09 20.52
CA LEU A 120 -15.05 3.89 19.96
C LEU A 120 -15.51 5.36 19.85
N ALA A 121 -14.74 6.27 20.42
CA ALA A 121 -14.98 7.70 20.23
C ALA A 121 -14.67 8.06 18.77
N THR A 122 -15.61 8.74 18.12
CA THR A 122 -15.47 9.23 16.74
C THR A 122 -16.20 10.57 16.58
N ALA A 123 -15.93 11.29 15.49
CA ALA A 123 -16.56 12.54 15.12
C ALA A 123 -16.55 12.73 13.60
N VAL A 124 -17.17 13.80 13.10
CA VAL A 124 -17.14 14.13 11.67
C VAL A 124 -15.69 14.34 11.22
N GLY A 125 -15.32 13.71 10.10
CA GLY A 125 -13.96 13.76 9.57
C GLY A 125 -13.01 12.71 10.17
N ASP A 126 -13.53 11.67 10.84
CA ASP A 126 -12.73 10.52 11.27
C ASP A 126 -12.28 9.68 10.06
N PRO A 127 -10.98 9.62 9.74
CA PRO A 127 -10.47 8.88 8.59
C PRO A 127 -10.70 7.37 8.66
N LEU A 128 -11.05 6.84 9.84
CA LEU A 128 -11.37 5.42 10.02
C LEU A 128 -12.79 5.05 9.55
N LEU A 129 -13.66 6.04 9.35
CA LEU A 129 -15.04 5.85 8.92
C LEU A 129 -15.27 6.17 7.43
N ASP A 130 -14.32 6.83 6.77
CA ASP A 130 -14.35 7.16 5.33
C ASP A 130 -13.98 5.93 4.46
N GLY A 131 -14.64 4.79 4.71
CA GLY A 131 -14.49 3.53 3.97
C GLY A 131 -15.52 3.33 2.86
#